data_AF-F9PRZ4-F1
#
_entry.id   AF-F9PRZ4-F1
#
_cell.length_a   1.000
_cell.length_b   1.000
_cell.length_c   1.000
_cell.angle_alpha   90.00
_cell.angle_beta   90.00
_cell.angle_gamma   90.00
#
_symmetry.space_group_name_H-M   'P 1'
#
loop_
_entity.id
_entity.type
_entity.pdbx_description
1 polymer ?
#
loop_
_entity_poly.entity_id
_entity_poly.type
_entity_poly.pdbx_seq_one_letter_code
_entity_poly.pdbx_strand_id
1 'polypeptide(L)'
;MKTTVKKTFLDICKEEEWLNEQGESGLMLIGYSNGNYEFEDVSPAKYQYKIDIPNYRGNKKKEYLNFLEQSGITIVAEYAGRVYMRKNKANGPLELYTDSNEINKQVRKKFSMFISIGVSQFAFGIMLLISMLKYIKEKMHHFG
;
A
#
# COMPACT_ATOMS: atom_id res chain seq x y z
N MET A 1 -6.95 18.08 15.75
CA MET A 1 -8.02 18.15 14.71
C MET A 1 -7.83 16.96 13.76
N LYS A 2 -8.89 16.27 13.32
CA LYS A 2 -8.77 15.14 12.37
C LYS A 2 -8.96 15.59 10.93
N THR A 3 -8.14 15.09 10.03
CA THR A 3 -8.19 15.37 8.58
C THR A 3 -7.95 14.10 7.78
N THR A 4 -8.50 14.04 6.57
CA THR A 4 -8.31 12.92 5.66
C THR A 4 -7.72 13.42 4.34
N VAL A 5 -6.63 12.80 3.91
CA VAL A 5 -5.97 13.11 2.63
C VAL A 5 -6.10 11.90 1.71
N LYS A 6 -6.56 12.12 0.48
CA LYS A 6 -6.63 11.06 -0.53
C LYS A 6 -5.43 11.16 -1.47
N LYS A 7 -4.60 10.12 -1.49
CA LYS A 7 -3.39 10.04 -2.33
C LYS A 7 -3.07 8.58 -2.66
N THR A 8 -2.38 8.32 -3.77
CA THR A 8 -1.99 6.97 -4.16
C THR A 8 -0.52 6.92 -4.53
N PHE A 9 0.13 5.80 -4.21
CA PHE A 9 1.54 5.57 -4.48
C PHE A 9 1.76 4.18 -5.08
N LEU A 10 2.52 4.13 -6.17
CA LEU A 10 3.01 2.88 -6.74
C LEU A 10 4.32 2.43 -6.08
N ASP A 11 5.11 3.40 -5.60
CA ASP A 11 6.41 3.23 -4.97
C ASP A 11 6.28 3.45 -3.46
N ILE A 12 6.65 2.42 -2.67
CA ILE A 12 6.53 2.45 -1.22
C ILE A 12 7.55 3.40 -0.60
N CYS A 13 8.74 3.55 -1.19
CA CYS A 13 9.73 4.48 -0.67
C CYS A 13 9.21 5.91 -0.75
N LYS A 14 8.57 6.28 -1.87
CA LYS A 14 7.94 7.60 -2.03
C LYS A 14 6.74 7.81 -1.11
N GLU A 15 5.98 6.75 -0.84
CA GLU A 15 4.88 6.79 0.12
C GLU A 15 5.40 7.05 1.54
N GLU A 16 6.45 6.35 1.95
CA GLU A 16 7.11 6.51 3.25
C GLU A 16 7.75 7.90 3.40
N GLU A 17 8.46 8.39 2.39
CA GLU A 17 9.00 9.76 2.37
C GLU A 17 7.91 10.79 2.60
N TRP A 18 6.82 10.71 1.83
CA TRP A 18 5.69 11.62 1.98
C TRP A 18 5.04 11.54 3.36
N LEU A 19 4.86 10.34 3.92
CA LEU A 19 4.35 10.18 5.29
C LEU A 19 5.27 10.86 6.32
N ASN A 20 6.58 10.70 6.17
CA ASN A 20 7.55 11.33 7.08
C ASN A 20 7.52 12.86 6.96
N GLU A 21 7.32 13.43 5.77
CA GLU A 21 7.08 14.88 5.62
C GLU A 21 5.85 15.34 6.42
N GLN A 22 4.75 14.58 6.40
CA GLN A 22 3.55 14.90 7.20
C GLN A 22 3.84 14.79 8.71
N GLY A 23 4.63 13.79 9.11
CA GLY A 23 5.06 13.61 10.49
C GLY A 23 5.92 14.75 11.02
N GLU A 24 6.77 15.35 10.16
CA GLU A 24 7.54 16.54 10.50
C GLU A 24 6.68 17.79 10.67
N SER A 25 5.53 17.87 9.99
CA SER A 25 4.56 18.96 10.15
C SER A 25 3.57 18.75 11.29
N GLY A 26 3.77 17.73 12.15
CA GLY A 26 2.92 17.48 13.31
C GLY A 26 1.65 16.67 13.02
N LEU A 27 1.57 16.04 11.83
CA LEU A 27 0.44 15.18 11.47
C LEU A 27 0.74 13.74 11.88
N MET A 28 -0.07 13.24 12.81
CA MET A 28 -0.01 11.85 13.28
C MET A 28 -0.99 10.98 12.49
N LEU A 29 -0.51 9.99 11.75
CA LEU A 29 -1.34 9.04 11.03
C LEU A 29 -2.10 8.17 12.04
N ILE A 30 -3.43 8.18 11.97
CA ILE A 30 -4.33 7.42 12.85
C ILE A 30 -5.06 6.30 12.10
N GLY A 31 -5.08 6.33 10.77
CA GLY A 31 -5.74 5.31 9.95
C GLY A 31 -5.30 5.36 8.50
N TYR A 32 -5.43 4.23 7.82
CA TYR A 32 -5.21 4.13 6.38
C TYR A 32 -6.15 3.11 5.75
N SER A 33 -6.79 3.48 4.63
CA SER A 33 -7.56 2.55 3.79
C SER A 33 -7.61 3.02 2.33
N ASN A 34 -7.17 2.16 1.40
CA ASN A 34 -7.32 2.38 -0.05
C ASN A 34 -6.95 3.80 -0.54
N GLY A 35 -5.78 4.31 -0.13
CA GLY A 35 -5.31 5.66 -0.47
C GLY A 35 -5.92 6.80 0.34
N ASN A 36 -6.80 6.52 1.30
CA ASN A 36 -7.25 7.50 2.29
C ASN A 36 -6.33 7.41 3.51
N TYR A 37 -5.65 8.52 3.82
CA TYR A 37 -4.80 8.68 4.99
C TYR A 37 -5.52 9.57 5.99
N GLU A 38 -5.77 9.04 7.18
CA GLU A 38 -6.40 9.79 8.27
C GLU A 38 -5.32 10.29 9.21
N PHE A 39 -5.28 11.61 9.42
CA PHE A 39 -4.31 12.27 10.28
C PHE A 39 -5.01 12.99 11.43
N GLU A 40 -4.30 13.06 12.55
CA GLU A 40 -4.60 13.93 13.66
C GLU A 40 -3.48 14.95 13.82
N ASP A 41 -3.83 16.24 13.80
CA ASP A 41 -2.88 17.31 14.14
C ASP A 41 -2.58 17.27 15.64
N VAL A 42 -1.32 17.00 15.95
CA VAL A 42 -0.76 16.88 17.31
C VAL A 42 0.45 17.79 17.50
N SER A 43 0.55 18.86 16.71
CA SER A 43 1.62 19.84 16.80
C SER A 43 1.80 20.35 18.25
N PRO A 44 3.03 20.43 18.78
CA PRO A 44 4.31 20.34 18.08
C PRO A 44 4.94 18.93 18.04
N ALA A 45 4.21 17.87 18.45
CA ALA A 45 4.76 16.52 18.46
C ALA A 45 4.99 16.02 17.02
N LYS A 46 6.14 15.38 16.79
CA LYS A 46 6.55 14.88 15.48
C LYS A 46 6.57 13.36 15.45
N TYR A 47 6.29 12.81 14.28
CA TYR A 47 6.22 11.36 14.08
C TYR A 47 7.08 10.92 12.91
N GLN A 48 7.59 9.70 13.02
CA GLN A 48 8.29 8.98 11.97
C GLN A 48 7.43 7.80 11.53
N TYR A 49 7.50 7.46 10.25
CA TYR A 49 6.73 6.38 9.65
C TYR A 49 7.61 5.41 8.88
N LYS A 50 7.19 4.14 8.91
CA LYS A 50 7.72 3.10 8.03
C LYS A 50 6.60 2.22 7.50
N ILE A 51 6.80 1.74 6.28
CA ILE A 51 5.91 0.76 5.64
C ILE A 51 6.70 -0.52 5.39
N ASP A 52 6.22 -1.63 5.93
CA ASP A 52 6.80 -2.96 5.68
C ASP A 52 5.80 -3.89 4.99
N ILE A 53 6.32 -4.87 4.26
CA ILE A 53 5.56 -5.97 3.68
C ILE A 53 6.08 -7.26 4.30
N PRO A 54 5.62 -7.60 5.51
CA PRO A 54 6.07 -8.79 6.18
C PRO A 54 5.73 -10.05 5.36
N ASN A 55 6.71 -10.97 5.26
CA ASN A 55 6.51 -12.31 4.75
C ASN A 55 6.40 -13.32 5.90
N TYR A 56 5.49 -13.06 6.83
CA TYR A 56 5.29 -13.94 7.99
C TYR A 56 3.89 -14.56 7.91
N ARG A 57 3.80 -15.86 8.21
CA ARG A 57 2.53 -16.60 8.33
C ARG A 57 2.40 -17.17 9.75
N GLY A 58 1.17 -17.27 10.25
CA GLY A 58 0.87 -17.91 11.54
C GLY A 58 1.57 -17.24 12.72
N ASN A 59 2.15 -18.03 13.62
CA ASN A 59 2.73 -17.57 14.89
C ASN A 59 3.83 -16.51 14.73
N LYS A 60 4.60 -16.55 13.62
CA LYS A 60 5.65 -15.57 13.32
C LYS A 60 5.11 -14.15 13.15
N LYS A 61 3.84 -13.99 12.75
CA LYS A 61 3.20 -12.67 12.69
C LYS A 61 3.07 -12.12 14.11
N LYS A 62 2.54 -12.91 15.05
CA LYS A 62 2.28 -12.46 16.43
C LYS A 62 3.57 -12.05 17.14
N GLU A 63 4.64 -12.83 16.96
CA GLU A 63 5.97 -12.52 17.51
C GLU A 63 6.52 -11.18 16.96
N TYR A 64 6.39 -10.94 15.66
CA TYR A 64 6.79 -9.69 15.03
C TYR A 64 5.99 -8.48 15.56
N LEU A 65 4.65 -8.61 15.64
CA LEU A 65 3.81 -7.52 16.18
C LEU A 65 4.17 -7.20 17.64
N ASN A 66 4.34 -8.23 18.48
CA ASN A 66 4.75 -8.06 19.87
C ASN A 66 6.12 -7.38 19.99
N PHE A 67 7.07 -7.74 19.14
CA PHE A 67 8.39 -7.09 19.10
C PHE A 67 8.28 -5.60 18.77
N LEU A 68 7.45 -5.24 17.79
CA LEU A 68 7.22 -3.84 17.43
C LEU A 68 6.62 -3.05 18.59
N GLU A 69 5.60 -3.57 19.26
CA GLU A 69 4.99 -2.91 20.42
C GLU A 69 6.00 -2.67 21.55
N GLN A 70 6.86 -3.64 21.85
CA GLN A 70 7.91 -3.51 22.87
C GLN A 70 8.93 -2.41 22.55
N SER A 71 9.17 -2.13 21.27
CA SER A 71 10.10 -1.09 20.81
C SER A 71 9.50 0.33 20.74
N GLY A 72 8.24 0.49 21.21
CA GLY A 72 7.50 1.75 21.15
C GLY A 72 7.00 2.09 19.75
N ILE A 73 6.91 1.10 18.85
CA ILE A 73 6.36 1.24 17.51
C ILE A 73 4.87 0.91 17.56
N THR A 74 4.04 1.82 17.05
CA THR A 74 2.61 1.61 16.94
C THR A 74 2.25 1.22 15.52
N ILE A 75 1.46 0.15 15.38
CA ILE A 75 0.87 -0.24 14.09
C ILE A 75 -0.41 0.56 13.88
N VAL A 76 -0.45 1.32 12.80
CA VAL A 76 -1.55 2.21 12.47
C VAL A 76 -2.61 1.50 11.63
N ALA A 77 -2.17 0.72 10.64
CA ALA A 77 -3.07 0.01 9.73
C ALA A 77 -2.38 -1.19 9.07
N GLU A 78 -3.19 -2.17 8.68
CA GLU A 78 -2.80 -3.22 7.74
C GLU A 78 -3.67 -3.12 6.50
N TYR A 79 -3.06 -3.03 5.31
CA TYR A 79 -3.81 -2.95 4.06
C TYR A 79 -3.03 -3.59 2.91
N ALA A 80 -3.69 -4.47 2.15
CA ALA A 80 -3.09 -5.18 1.01
C ALA A 80 -1.74 -5.87 1.32
N GLY A 81 -1.57 -6.36 2.55
CA GLY A 81 -0.34 -7.01 3.02
C GLY A 81 0.79 -6.06 3.39
N ARG A 82 0.56 -4.74 3.38
CA ARG A 82 1.44 -3.71 3.94
C ARG A 82 1.06 -3.43 5.39
N VAL A 83 2.05 -3.15 6.22
CA VAL A 83 1.90 -2.72 7.61
C VAL A 83 2.41 -1.30 7.74
N TYR A 84 1.55 -0.39 8.18
CA TYR A 84 1.87 1.02 8.39
C TYR A 84 2.23 1.21 9.86
N MET A 85 3.44 1.68 10.11
CA MET A 85 3.98 1.86 11.46
C MET A 85 4.28 3.33 11.71
N ARG A 86 4.10 3.75 12.97
CA ARG A 86 4.50 5.07 13.45
C ARG A 86 5.28 4.98 14.76
N LYS A 87 6.14 5.96 14.99
CA LYS A 87 6.78 6.20 16.29
C LYS A 87 6.95 7.69 16.53
N ASN A 88 6.76 8.12 17.77
CA ASN A 88 7.02 9.51 18.14
C ASN A 88 8.53 9.77 18.03
N LYS A 89 8.92 10.83 17.30
CA LYS A 89 10.32 11.17 17.04
C LYS A 89 11.11 11.47 18.32
N ALA A 90 10.43 11.90 19.39
CA ALA A 90 11.04 12.10 20.70
C ALA A 90 11.49 10.79 21.38
N ASN A 91 10.93 9.64 20.97
CA ASN A 91 11.23 8.32 21.54
C ASN A 91 12.36 7.59 20.79
N GLY A 92 13.17 8.33 20.03
CA GLY A 92 14.27 7.81 19.22
C GLY A 92 13.84 7.33 17.82
N PRO A 93 14.81 6.86 17.01
CA PRO A 93 14.56 6.53 15.61
C PRO A 93 13.65 5.30 15.45
N LEU A 94 12.90 5.31 14.34
CA LEU A 94 12.13 4.18 13.83
C LEU A 94 13.02 3.35 12.88
N GLU A 95 13.87 2.50 13.45
CA GLU A 95 14.71 1.59 12.67
C GLU A 95 14.06 0.22 12.57
N LEU A 96 13.88 -0.23 11.32
CA LEU A 96 13.57 -1.62 11.00
C LEU A 96 14.84 -2.22 10.40
N TYR A 97 15.25 -3.39 10.89
CA TYR A 97 16.39 -4.15 10.35
C TYR A 97 16.09 -4.78 8.97
N THR A 98 14.99 -4.41 8.32
CA THR A 98 14.60 -4.91 7.01
C THR A 98 15.26 -4.07 5.92
N ASP A 99 16.09 -4.71 5.09
CA ASP A 99 16.72 -4.07 3.92
C ASP A 99 15.64 -3.63 2.92
N SER A 100 15.64 -2.34 2.56
CA SER A 100 14.73 -1.72 1.58
C SER A 100 14.71 -2.45 0.22
N ASN A 101 15.82 -3.09 -0.17
CA ASN A 101 15.89 -3.91 -1.39
C ASN A 101 15.03 -5.15 -1.31
N GLU A 102 14.95 -5.77 -0.13
CA GLU A 102 14.11 -6.96 0.10
C GLU A 102 12.62 -6.59 0.10
N ILE A 103 12.24 -5.40 0.59
CA ILE A 103 10.86 -4.89 0.47
C ILE A 103 10.49 -4.73 -1.01
N ASN A 104 11.30 -4.02 -1.79
CA ASN A 104 11.05 -3.78 -3.22
C ASN A 104 10.95 -5.07 -4.03
N LYS A 105 11.80 -6.05 -3.74
CA LYS A 105 11.76 -7.38 -4.35
C LYS A 105 10.46 -8.12 -4.03
N GLN A 106 10.00 -8.05 -2.78
CA GLN A 106 8.73 -8.65 -2.37
C GLN A 106 7.52 -7.96 -3.00
N VAL A 107 7.54 -6.62 -3.10
CA VAL A 107 6.52 -5.85 -3.82
C VAL A 107 6.45 -6.31 -5.26
N ARG A 108 7.57 -6.29 -5.99
CA ARG A 108 7.61 -6.70 -7.41
C ARG A 108 7.07 -8.11 -7.60
N LYS A 109 7.47 -9.07 -6.76
CA LYS A 109 7.01 -10.46 -6.85
C LYS A 109 5.50 -10.59 -6.59
N LYS A 110 4.94 -9.88 -5.61
CA LYS A 110 3.50 -9.90 -5.33
C LYS A 110 2.71 -9.20 -6.45
N PHE A 111 3.16 -8.02 -6.87
CA PHE A 111 2.48 -7.22 -7.89
C PHE A 111 2.56 -7.82 -9.29
N SER A 112 3.65 -8.50 -9.66
CA SER A 112 3.78 -9.11 -10.99
C SER A 112 2.70 -10.17 -11.25
N MET A 113 2.32 -10.94 -10.23
CA MET A 113 1.22 -11.91 -10.34
C MET A 113 -0.14 -11.22 -10.51
N PHE A 114 -0.38 -10.08 -9.84
CA PHE A 114 -1.63 -9.35 -10.03
C PHE A 114 -1.68 -8.64 -11.40
N ILE A 115 -0.56 -8.08 -11.87
CA ILE A 115 -0.47 -7.47 -13.19
C ILE A 115 -0.73 -8.52 -14.28
N SER A 116 -0.18 -9.73 -14.18
CA SER A 116 -0.41 -10.76 -15.20
C SER A 116 -1.88 -11.19 -15.27
N ILE A 117 -2.57 -11.26 -14.13
CA ILE A 117 -4.02 -11.50 -14.09
C ILE A 117 -4.78 -10.33 -14.75
N GLY A 118 -4.43 -9.09 -14.44
CA GLY A 118 -5.05 -7.92 -15.05
C GLY A 118 -4.91 -7.90 -16.58
N VAL A 119 -3.70 -8.19 -17.08
CA VAL A 119 -3.42 -8.25 -18.52
C VAL A 119 -4.20 -9.37 -19.21
N SER A 120 -4.32 -10.55 -18.59
CA SER A 120 -5.07 -11.66 -19.19
C SER A 120 -6.57 -11.36 -19.28
N GLN A 121 -7.16 -10.75 -18.25
CA GLN A 121 -8.56 -10.32 -18.28
C GLN A 121 -8.81 -9.25 -19.34
N PHE A 122 -7.89 -8.28 -19.47
CA PHE A 122 -8.00 -7.24 -20.48
C PHE A 122 -7.89 -7.81 -21.91
N ALA A 123 -6.95 -8.73 -22.15
CA ALA A 123 -6.82 -9.43 -23.42
C ALA A 123 -8.07 -10.25 -23.76
N PHE A 124 -8.66 -10.92 -22.76
CA PHE A 124 -9.91 -11.66 -22.93
C PHE A 124 -11.08 -10.73 -23.31
N GLY A 125 -11.20 -9.57 -22.66
CA GLY A 125 -12.19 -8.55 -23.01
C GLY A 125 -12.03 -8.03 -24.44
N ILE A 126 -10.79 -7.79 -24.89
CA ILE A 126 -10.50 -7.40 -26.28
C ILE A 126 -10.92 -8.50 -27.26
N MET A 127 -10.63 -9.77 -26.96
CA MET A 127 -11.05 -10.89 -27.83
C MET A 127 -12.57 -10.97 -27.97
N LEU A 128 -13.32 -10.77 -26.89
CA LEU A 128 -14.78 -10.74 -26.92
C LEU A 128 -15.32 -9.55 -27.74
N LEU A 129 -14.68 -8.38 -27.64
CA LEU A 129 -15.05 -7.22 -28.45
C LEU A 129 -14.82 -7.49 -29.96
N ILE A 130 -13.69 -8.11 -30.32
CA ILE A 130 -13.38 -8.47 -31.70
C ILE A 130 -14.39 -9.49 -32.24
N SER A 131 -14.74 -10.52 -31.47
CA SER A 131 -15.72 -11.53 -31.90
C SER A 131 -17.11 -10.93 -32.10
N MET A 132 -17.53 -10.03 -31.21
CA MET A 132 -18.79 -9.29 -31.35
C MET A 132 -18.81 -8.42 -32.61
N LEU A 133 -17.74 -7.68 -32.90
CA LEU A 133 -17.65 -6.85 -34.11
C LEU A 133 -17.71 -7.69 -35.39
N LYS A 134 -17.06 -8.87 -35.42
CA LYS A 134 -17.16 -9.81 -36.54
C LYS A 134 -18.59 -10.30 -36.75
N TYR A 135 -19.26 -10.72 -35.67
CA TYR A 135 -20.65 -11.18 -35.71
C TYR A 135 -21.61 -10.12 -36.26
N ILE A 136 -21.48 -8.87 -35.80
CA ILE A 136 -22.32 -7.75 -36.30
C ILE A 136 -22.10 -7.53 -37.80
N LYS A 137 -20.83 -7.57 -38.26
CA LYS A 137 -20.49 -7.37 -39.67
C LYS A 137 -21.08 -8.47 -40.57
N GLU A 138 -20.96 -9.74 -40.17
CA GLU A 138 -21.54 -10.87 -40.91
C GLU A 138 -23.08 -10.77 -40.99
N LYS A 139 -23.73 -10.39 -39.89
CA LYS A 139 -25.19 -10.22 -39.88
C LYS A 139 -25.66 -9.08 -40.76
N MET A 140 -24.94 -7.95 -40.82
CA MET A 140 -25.28 -6.84 -41.72
C MET A 140 -25.16 -7.22 -43.20
N HIS A 141 -24.19 -8.06 -43.58
CA HIS A 141 -24.03 -8.55 -44.96
C HIS A 141 -25.14 -9.54 -45.39
N HIS A 142 -25.83 -10.19 -44.46
CA HIS A 142 -26.95 -11.09 -44.77
C HIS A 142 -28.30 -10.37 -44.91
N PHE A 143 -28.40 -9.09 -44.52
CA PHE A 143 -29.64 -8.31 -44.52
C PHE A 143 -29.66 -7.15 -45.54
N GLY A 144 -28.60 -6.97 -46.33
CA GLY A 144 -28.51 -5.99 -47.43
C GLY A 144 -28.30 -6.67 -48.77
#